data_AF-A0A849SQY5-F1
#
_entry.id   AF-A0A849SQY5-F1
#
_cell.length_a   1.000
_cell.length_b   1.000
_cell.length_c   1.000
_cell.angle_alpha   90.00
_cell.angle_beta   90.00
_cell.angle_gamma   90.00
#
_symmetry.space_group_name_H-M   'P 1'
#
loop_
_entity.id
_entity.type
_entity.pdbx_description
1 polymer ?
#
loop_
_entity_poly.entity_id
_entity_poly.type
_entity_poly.pdbx_seq_one_letter_code
_entity_poly.pdbx_strand_id
1 'polypeptide(L)' 'MITLLLLSLCSACTRHYHPLNASKKARLVNELISKDPRCSSFKNRLASPSVDDDGIDDVYHDATKALCINRDV' A
#
# COMPACT_ATOMS: atom_id res chain seq x y z
N MET A 1 -39.91 -25.95 12.80
CA MET A 1 -39.67 -24.54 12.42
C MET A 1 -38.49 -24.00 13.22
N ILE A 2 -37.25 -24.39 12.87
CA ILE A 2 -36.02 -23.92 13.53
C ILE A 2 -34.90 -23.90 12.49
N THR A 3 -34.99 -23.05 11.46
CA THR A 3 -33.94 -22.99 10.43
C THR A 3 -33.92 -21.63 9.72
N LEU A 4 -33.84 -20.51 10.46
CA LEU A 4 -33.73 -19.18 9.82
C LEU A 4 -33.05 -18.10 10.67
N LEU A 5 -32.24 -18.47 11.68
CA LEU A 5 -31.68 -17.50 12.65
C LEU A 5 -30.14 -17.43 12.69
N LEU A 6 -29.43 -18.05 11.74
CA LEU A 6 -27.95 -18.16 11.77
C LEU A 6 -27.21 -17.43 10.63
N LEU A 7 -27.90 -16.66 9.79
CA LEU A 7 -27.29 -16.04 8.59
C LEU A 7 -26.90 -14.56 8.75
N SER A 8 -27.02 -13.97 9.94
CA SER A 8 -26.85 -12.52 10.15
C SER A 8 -25.51 -12.06 10.74
N LEU A 9 -24.51 -12.94 10.89
CA LEU A 9 -23.22 -12.59 11.51
C LEU A 9 -22.07 -12.26 10.54
N CYS A 10 -22.30 -12.24 9.22
CA CYS A 10 -21.26 -11.86 8.25
C CYS A 10 -21.29 -10.37 7.85
N SER A 11 -21.97 -9.51 8.63
CA SER A 11 -22.04 -8.09 8.30
C SER A 11 -20.87 -7.33 8.91
N ALA A 12 -20.08 -6.75 8.01
CA ALA A 12 -19.04 -5.75 8.23
C ALA A 12 -17.69 -6.25 8.77
N CYS A 13 -16.90 -6.88 7.89
CA CYS A 13 -15.48 -6.52 7.84
C CYS A 13 -15.40 -5.04 7.43
N THR A 14 -15.52 -4.12 8.39
CA THR A 14 -15.10 -2.73 8.16
C THR A 14 -13.63 -2.79 7.78
N ARG A 15 -13.31 -2.59 6.49
CA ARG A 15 -11.93 -2.28 6.09
C ARG A 15 -11.55 -1.07 6.92
N HIS A 16 -10.71 -1.28 7.94
CA HIS A 16 -10.20 -0.24 8.80
C HIS A 16 -9.26 0.63 7.97
N TYR A 17 -9.83 1.50 7.14
CA TYR A 17 -9.10 2.46 6.34
C TYR A 17 -8.55 3.51 7.29
N HIS A 18 -7.32 3.27 7.76
CA HIS A 18 -6.52 4.24 8.47
C HIS A 18 -5.52 4.80 7.48
N PRO A 19 -5.83 5.93 6.81
CA PRO A 19 -4.87 6.53 5.90
C PRO A 19 -3.60 6.85 6.69
N LEU A 20 -2.47 6.37 6.18
CA LEU A 20 -1.16 6.72 6.73
C LEU A 20 -1.05 8.25 6.74
N ASN A 21 -0.62 8.81 7.87
CA ASN A 21 -0.25 10.22 7.94
C ASN A 21 0.71 10.54 6.79
N ALA A 22 0.46 11.61 6.04
CA ALA A 22 1.22 11.98 4.85
C ALA A 22 2.74 12.09 5.12
N SER A 23 3.14 12.64 6.27
CA SER A 23 4.54 12.73 6.69
C SER A 23 5.16 11.34 6.92
N LYS A 24 4.41 10.43 7.55
CA LYS A 24 4.84 9.04 7.76
C LYS A 24 4.96 8.29 6.44
N LYS A 25 3.98 8.46 5.52
CA LYS A 25 4.02 7.88 4.17
C LYS A 25 5.24 8.37 3.39
N ALA A 26 5.49 9.67 3.36
CA ALA A 26 6.63 10.25 2.66
C ALA A 26 7.97 9.72 3.20
N ARG A 27 8.10 9.55 4.52
CA ARG A 27 9.29 8.96 5.13
C ARG A 27 9.49 7.51 4.69
N LEU A 28 8.45 6.67 4.80
CA LEU A 28 8.52 5.26 4.40
C LEU A 28 8.87 5.09 2.93
N VAL A 29 8.28 5.90 2.04
CA VAL A 29 8.59 5.85 0.61
C VAL A 29 10.04 6.26 0.32
N ASN A 30 10.58 7.24 1.07
CA ASN A 30 11.98 7.66 0.97
C ASN A 30 12.98 6.60 1.46
N GLU A 31 12.59 5.82 2.46
CA GLU A 31 13.41 4.74 3.00
C GLU A 31 13.35 3.52 2.07
N LEU A 32 12.15 3.17 1.60
CA LEU A 32 11.87 1.98 0.78
C LEU A 32 12.51 2.03 -0.62
N ILE A 33 12.43 3.17 -1.30
CA ILE A 33 12.90 3.31 -2.69
C ILE A 33 14.36 3.78 -2.72
N SER A 34 15.18 3.14 -3.55
CA SER A 34 16.56 3.53 -3.81
C SER A 34 16.65 4.99 -4.27
N LYS A 35 17.71 5.68 -3.83
CA LYS A 35 17.99 7.09 -4.20
C LYS A 35 18.50 7.25 -5.63
N ASP A 36 18.73 6.16 -6.35
CA ASP A 36 19.12 6.17 -7.75
C ASP A 36 18.09 6.96 -8.59
N PRO A 37 18.50 7.94 -9.41
CA PRO A 37 17.59 8.71 -10.26
C PRO A 37 16.63 7.86 -11.09
N ARG A 38 17.03 6.66 -11.52
CA ARG A 38 16.18 5.75 -12.29
C ARG A 38 14.96 5.22 -11.52
N CYS A 39 15.00 5.26 -10.18
CA CYS A 39 13.94 4.79 -9.30
C CYS A 39 12.96 5.91 -8.90
N SER A 40 13.21 7.16 -9.30
CA SER A 40 12.41 8.33 -8.93
C SER A 40 10.94 8.23 -9.35
N SER A 41 10.64 7.53 -10.44
CA SER A 41 9.28 7.28 -10.90
C SER A 41 8.46 6.48 -9.89
N PHE A 42 9.03 5.43 -9.29
CA PHE A 42 8.35 4.62 -8.26
C PHE A 42 8.09 5.43 -6.99
N LYS A 43 9.06 6.25 -6.58
CA LYS A 43 8.90 7.17 -5.46
C LYS A 43 7.75 8.16 -5.68
N ASN A 44 7.66 8.74 -6.88
CA ASN A 44 6.59 9.67 -7.22
C ASN A 44 5.21 9.00 -7.26
N ARG A 45 5.14 7.78 -7.82
CA ARG A 45 3.90 6.97 -7.84
C ARG A 45 3.44 6.66 -6.42
N LEU A 46 4.33 6.17 -5.56
CA LEU A 46 4.00 5.86 -4.16
C LEU A 46 3.67 7.11 -3.33
N ALA A 47 4.32 8.24 -3.59
CA ALA A 47 4.05 9.51 -2.89
C ALA A 47 2.70 10.14 -3.29
N SER A 48 2.10 9.70 -4.40
CA SER A 48 0.81 10.23 -4.85
C SER A 48 -0.28 10.04 -3.78
N PRO A 49 -1.13 11.05 -3.54
CA PRO A 49 -2.31 10.88 -2.68
C PRO A 49 -3.41 10.02 -3.34
N SER A 50 -3.33 9.80 -4.65
CA SER A 50 -4.35 9.08 -5.43
C SER A 50 -4.08 7.59 -5.60
N VAL A 51 -2.95 7.08 -5.11
CA VAL A 51 -2.64 5.64 -5.19
C VAL A 51 -3.41 4.92 -4.08
N ASP A 52 -4.21 3.94 -4.47
CA ASP A 52 -4.93 3.04 -3.57
C ASP A 52 -4.04 1.85 -3.17
N ASP A 53 -4.54 0.99 -2.29
CA ASP A 53 -3.77 -0.12 -1.74
C ASP A 53 -3.32 -1.11 -2.84
N ASP A 54 -4.20 -1.44 -3.79
CA ASP A 54 -3.88 -2.31 -4.93
C ASP A 54 -2.79 -1.66 -5.82
N GLY A 55 -2.88 -0.34 -6.05
CA GLY A 55 -1.86 0.40 -6.77
C GLY A 55 -0.52 0.50 -6.05
N ILE A 56 -0.50 0.47 -4.70
CA ILE A 56 0.75 0.41 -3.93
C ILE A 56 1.47 -0.92 -4.18
N ASP A 57 0.73 -2.03 -4.15
CA ASP A 57 1.27 -3.37 -4.38
C ASP A 57 1.87 -3.50 -5.79
N ASP A 58 1.17 -2.98 -6.80
CA ASP A 58 1.68 -2.94 -8.19
C ASP A 58 3.00 -2.17 -8.28
N VAL A 59 3.06 -0.97 -7.69
CA VAL A 59 4.27 -0.13 -7.73
C VAL A 59 5.42 -0.81 -6.99
N TYR A 60 5.14 -1.47 -5.85
CA TYR A 60 6.14 -2.22 -5.09
C TYR A 60 6.71 -3.39 -5.90
N HIS A 61 5.84 -4.14 -6.59
CA HIS A 61 6.25 -5.28 -7.39
C HIS A 61 7.09 -4.85 -8.61
N ASP A 62 6.69 -3.77 -9.29
CA ASP A 62 7.49 -3.18 -10.37
C ASP A 62 8.87 -2.71 -9.88
N ALA A 63 8.90 -1.99 -8.75
CA ALA A 63 10.14 -1.49 -8.16
C ALA A 63 11.06 -2.65 -7.73
N THR A 64 10.50 -3.76 -7.25
CA THR A 64 11.25 -4.97 -6.90
C THR A 64 11.92 -5.58 -8.14
N LYS A 65 11.18 -5.74 -9.24
CA LYS A 65 11.71 -6.21 -10.53
C LYS A 65 12.81 -5.30 -11.07
N ALA A 66 12.66 -3.99 -10.87
CA ALA A 66 13.63 -2.99 -11.29
C ALA A 66 14.85 -2.85 -10.36
N LEU A 67 14.92 -3.62 -9.27
CA LEU A 67 15.96 -3.52 -8.23
C LEU A 67 16.03 -2.12 -7.59
N CYS A 68 14.85 -1.50 -7.42
CA CYS A 68 14.68 -0.18 -6.83
C CYS A 68 14.22 -0.20 -5.37
N ILE A 69 14.03 -1.38 -4.78
CA ILE A 69 13.71 -1.55 -3.36
C ILE A 69 15.00 -1.67 -2.55
N ASN A 70 15.17 -0.82 -1.55
CA ASN A 70 16.19 -0.98 -0.53
C ASN A 70 15.78 -2.17 0.35
N ARG A 71 16.64 -3.19 0.46
CA ARG A 71 16.32 -4.44 1.20
C ARG A 71 16.62 -4.37 2.70
N ASP A 72 17.24 -3.28 3.14
CA ASP A 72 17.70 -3.06 4.51
C ASP A 72 16.73 -2.18 5.33
N VAL A 73 15.50 -2.01 4.84
CA VAL A 73 14.46 -1.11 5.39
C VAL A 73 13.43 -1.89 6.18
#